data_AF-A0A7W8FHE8-F1
#
_entry.id   AF-A0A7W8FHE8-F1
#
_cell.length_a   1.000
_cell.length_b   1.000
_cell.length_c   1.000
_cell.angle_alpha   90.00
_cell.angle_beta   90.00
_cell.angle_gamma   90.00
#
_symmetry.space_group_name_H-M   'P 1'
#
loop_
_entity.id
_entity.type
_entity.pdbx_description
1 polymer ?
#
loop_
_entity_poly.entity_id
_entity_poly.type
_entity_poly.pdbx_seq_one_letter_code
_entity_poly.pdbx_strand_id
1 'polypeptide(L)'
;MIRSKDVLNCLPLLASVLGDQYGVQIRIGGSEACTDGKVIQLPSLPMACEPELLALARSFVDHESGHIRHTDFVVLKAANLDPVTFNFFNCLEDWRIEKKLSAIFPGCRQNLNWLIRRFFVEEAQPRAGGDSPALAVLDYVLLTVRAWDVEEVNIPRMAAAAVLRQHFPGLKEALDATLIKVHVHCPDTASAIAYACQLAQSIRQWKPQLRA
;
A
#
# COMPACT_ATOMS: atom_id res chain seq x y z
N MET A 1 10.53 23.96 -19.83
CA MET A 1 10.87 23.36 -18.52
C MET A 1 9.89 23.96 -17.51
N ILE A 2 8.90 23.19 -17.07
CA ILE A 2 7.87 23.67 -16.12
C ILE A 2 8.55 23.83 -14.76
N ARG A 3 8.48 25.02 -14.15
CA ARG A 3 9.14 25.27 -12.85
C ARG A 3 8.28 24.66 -11.74
N SER A 4 8.88 24.12 -10.68
CA SER A 4 8.13 23.54 -9.55
C SER A 4 7.13 24.53 -8.92
N LYS A 5 7.44 25.84 -8.98
CA LYS A 5 6.53 26.93 -8.62
C LYS A 5 5.24 26.93 -9.45
N ASP A 6 5.33 26.62 -10.74
CA ASP A 6 4.19 26.58 -11.65
C ASP A 6 3.27 25.39 -11.34
N VAL A 7 3.83 24.26 -10.92
CA VAL A 7 3.05 23.07 -10.50
C VAL A 7 2.36 23.28 -9.14
N LEU A 8 3.05 23.89 -8.18
CA LEU A 8 2.47 24.24 -6.87
C LEU A 8 1.37 25.30 -7.01
N ASN A 9 1.55 26.27 -7.90
CA ASN A 9 0.50 27.25 -8.23
C ASN A 9 -0.72 26.61 -8.89
N CYS A 10 -0.56 25.44 -9.53
CA CYS A 10 -1.66 24.68 -10.12
C CYS A 10 -2.35 23.74 -9.13
N LEU A 11 -1.78 23.44 -7.95
CA LEU A 11 -2.40 22.51 -6.99
C LEU A 11 -3.74 23.01 -6.43
N PRO A 12 -3.93 24.29 -6.05
CA PRO A 12 -5.24 24.81 -5.70
C PRO A 12 -6.24 24.74 -6.86
N LEU A 13 -5.76 24.91 -8.10
CA LEU A 13 -6.59 24.81 -9.31
C LEU A 13 -6.98 23.34 -9.59
N LEU A 14 -6.04 22.40 -9.48
CA LEU A 14 -6.27 20.95 -9.58
C LEU A 14 -7.19 20.47 -8.46
N ALA A 15 -6.96 20.94 -7.23
CA ALA A 15 -7.83 20.71 -6.09
C ALA A 15 -9.24 21.24 -6.33
N SER A 16 -9.38 22.46 -6.88
CA SER A 16 -10.69 23.05 -7.22
C SER A 16 -11.38 22.29 -8.35
N VAL A 17 -10.65 21.88 -9.40
CA VAL A 17 -11.19 21.13 -10.54
C VAL A 17 -11.62 19.72 -10.12
N LEU A 18 -10.84 19.06 -9.26
CA LEU A 18 -11.22 17.78 -8.64
C LEU A 18 -12.40 17.97 -7.70
N GLY A 19 -12.43 19.05 -6.92
CA GLY A 19 -13.56 19.40 -6.06
C GLY A 19 -14.87 19.57 -6.82
N ASP A 20 -14.85 20.33 -7.91
CA ASP A 20 -16.03 20.59 -8.75
C ASP A 20 -16.48 19.33 -9.52
N GLN A 21 -15.57 18.49 -9.99
CA GLN A 21 -15.93 17.24 -10.68
C GLN A 21 -16.54 16.17 -9.74
N TYR A 22 -16.13 16.14 -8.47
CA TYR A 22 -16.57 15.12 -7.50
C TYR A 22 -17.56 15.65 -6.45
N GLY A 23 -17.96 16.93 -6.52
CA GLY A 23 -18.93 17.54 -5.61
C GLY A 23 -18.39 17.75 -4.18
N VAL A 24 -17.07 17.92 -4.03
CA VAL A 24 -16.38 18.09 -2.74
C VAL A 24 -15.67 19.43 -2.67
N GLN A 25 -15.74 20.11 -1.53
CA GLN A 25 -15.07 21.40 -1.30
C GLN A 25 -13.63 21.17 -0.83
N ILE A 26 -12.64 21.88 -1.38
CA ILE A 26 -11.25 21.80 -0.89
C ILE A 26 -10.87 23.05 -0.11
N ARG A 27 -10.24 22.87 1.05
CA ARG A 27 -9.71 23.93 1.92
C ARG A 27 -8.23 23.70 2.19
N ILE A 28 -7.43 24.75 2.06
CA ILE A 28 -5.97 24.70 2.29
C ILE A 28 -5.63 25.59 3.49
N GLY A 29 -5.00 25.01 4.50
CA GLY A 29 -4.58 25.67 5.74
C GLY A 29 -4.49 24.70 6.93
N GLY A 30 -3.88 25.13 8.04
CA GLY A 30 -3.75 24.28 9.23
C GLY A 30 -2.62 23.24 9.12
N SER A 31 -2.56 22.29 10.06
CA SER A 31 -1.44 21.35 10.21
C SER A 31 -1.74 19.90 9.80
N GLU A 32 -3.00 19.55 9.55
CA GLU A 32 -3.41 18.17 9.28
C GLU A 32 -4.25 18.06 8.01
N ALA A 33 -4.09 16.92 7.32
CA ALA A 33 -4.95 16.54 6.21
C ALA A 33 -6.11 15.68 6.73
N CYS A 34 -7.34 16.06 6.41
CA CYS A 34 -8.52 15.26 6.78
C CYS A 34 -9.65 15.42 5.75
N THR A 35 -10.61 14.51 5.77
CA THR A 35 -11.82 14.62 4.95
C THR A 35 -13.03 14.02 5.64
N ASP A 36 -14.21 14.58 5.35
CA ASP A 36 -15.50 14.06 5.78
C ASP A 36 -16.33 13.51 4.58
N GLY A 37 -15.70 13.35 3.41
CA GLY A 37 -16.36 12.94 2.17
C GLY A 37 -17.12 14.05 1.44
N LYS A 38 -17.19 15.26 1.99
CA LYS A 38 -17.72 16.48 1.35
C LYS A 38 -16.71 17.61 1.30
N VAL A 39 -15.79 17.64 2.25
CA VAL A 39 -14.73 18.63 2.38
C VAL A 39 -13.40 17.89 2.55
N ILE A 40 -12.39 18.30 1.79
CA ILE A 40 -11.00 17.86 1.99
C ILE A 40 -10.25 19.05 2.58
N GLN A 41 -9.75 18.89 3.80
CA GLN A 41 -8.82 19.81 4.44
C GLN A 41 -7.40 19.35 4.11
N LEU A 42 -6.61 20.24 3.52
CA LEU A 42 -5.18 20.05 3.32
C LEU A 42 -4.41 21.03 4.21
N PRO A 43 -3.28 20.62 4.80
CA PRO A 43 -2.43 21.51 5.59
C PRO A 43 -1.83 22.64 4.74
N SER A 44 -1.32 23.68 5.41
CA SER A 44 -0.52 24.72 4.76
C SER A 44 0.71 24.12 4.09
N LEU A 45 0.85 24.33 2.77
CA LEU A 45 1.99 23.81 2.01
C LEU A 45 3.20 24.76 2.14
N PRO A 46 4.40 24.26 2.46
CA PRO A 46 5.60 25.09 2.56
C PRO A 46 5.99 25.68 1.20
N MET A 47 6.36 26.97 1.16
CA MET A 47 6.76 27.68 -0.07
C MET A 47 8.08 27.17 -0.66
N ALA A 48 8.96 26.60 0.16
CA ALA A 48 10.10 25.80 -0.26
C ALA A 48 9.66 24.33 -0.20
N CYS A 49 9.14 23.81 -1.31
CA CYS A 49 8.83 22.40 -1.38
C CYS A 49 10.12 21.68 -1.77
N GLU A 50 10.80 21.13 -0.77
CA GLU A 50 11.93 20.22 -1.01
C GLU A 50 11.46 19.13 -1.99
N PRO A 51 12.24 18.80 -3.03
CA PRO A 51 11.83 17.86 -4.08
C PRO A 51 11.28 16.53 -3.54
N GLU A 52 11.82 16.07 -2.42
CA GLU A 52 11.38 14.87 -1.72
C GLU A 52 9.97 15.00 -1.12
N LEU A 53 9.66 16.12 -0.47
CA LEU A 53 8.32 16.36 0.09
C LEU A 53 7.26 16.39 -1.02
N LEU A 54 7.60 16.96 -2.18
CA LEU A 54 6.72 16.95 -3.34
C LEU A 54 6.52 15.53 -3.90
N ALA A 55 7.58 14.72 -3.95
CA ALA A 55 7.51 13.33 -4.39
C ALA A 55 6.66 12.48 -3.43
N LEU A 56 6.81 12.66 -2.10
CA LEU A 56 5.96 12.04 -1.09
C LEU A 56 4.50 12.44 -1.29
N ALA A 57 4.21 13.74 -1.37
CA ALA A 57 2.84 14.24 -1.52
C ALA A 57 2.16 13.68 -2.77
N ARG A 58 2.86 13.67 -3.92
CA ARG A 58 2.33 13.09 -5.16
C ARG A 58 2.03 11.60 -5.02
N SER A 59 2.97 10.85 -4.43
CA SER A 59 2.84 9.40 -4.30
C SER A 59 1.70 9.01 -3.36
N PHE A 60 1.53 9.72 -2.24
CA PHE A 60 0.39 9.51 -1.34
C PHE A 60 -0.93 9.90 -1.98
N VAL A 61 -0.98 11.04 -2.69
CA VAL A 61 -2.19 11.43 -3.43
C VAL A 61 -2.56 10.38 -4.48
N ASP A 62 -1.59 9.84 -5.21
CA ASP A 62 -1.82 8.76 -6.17
C ASP A 62 -2.36 7.50 -5.46
N HIS A 63 -1.73 7.07 -4.37
CA HIS A 63 -2.17 5.91 -3.59
C HIS A 63 -3.61 6.05 -3.09
N GLU A 64 -3.94 7.14 -2.41
CA GLU A 64 -5.30 7.38 -1.88
C GLU A 64 -6.33 7.56 -3.00
N SER A 65 -5.94 8.16 -4.13
CA SER A 65 -6.80 8.25 -5.32
C SER A 65 -7.12 6.87 -5.88
N GLY A 66 -6.20 5.91 -5.78
CA GLY A 66 -6.43 4.52 -6.12
C GLY A 66 -7.54 3.91 -5.26
N HIS A 67 -7.49 4.10 -3.94
CA HIS A 67 -8.51 3.60 -3.02
C HIS A 67 -9.88 4.21 -3.29
N ILE A 68 -9.96 5.54 -3.43
CA ILE A 68 -11.22 6.25 -3.75
C ILE A 68 -11.89 5.66 -4.99
N ARG A 69 -11.11 5.30 -6.01
CA ARG A 69 -11.63 4.82 -7.30
C ARG A 69 -11.90 3.32 -7.36
N HIS A 70 -11.14 2.54 -6.60
CA HIS A 70 -11.04 1.11 -6.86
C HIS A 70 -11.31 0.23 -5.65
N THR A 71 -11.34 0.77 -4.43
CA THR A 71 -11.74 0.02 -3.24
C THR A 71 -13.25 0.11 -3.03
N ASP A 72 -13.90 -1.05 -2.96
CA ASP A 72 -15.29 -1.13 -2.52
C ASP A 72 -15.34 -1.14 -0.98
N PHE A 73 -15.51 0.06 -0.41
CA PHE A 73 -15.57 0.23 1.05
C PHE A 73 -16.83 -0.40 1.68
N VAL A 74 -17.91 -0.60 0.92
CA VAL A 74 -19.11 -1.26 1.43
C VAL A 74 -18.82 -2.74 1.64
N VAL A 75 -18.20 -3.39 0.63
CA VAL A 75 -17.76 -4.79 0.72
C VAL A 75 -16.71 -4.97 1.81
N LEU A 76 -15.72 -4.08 1.89
CA LEU A 76 -14.69 -4.11 2.94
C LEU A 76 -15.30 -4.04 4.34
N LYS A 77 -16.21 -3.08 4.56
CA LYS A 77 -16.87 -2.91 5.87
C LYS A 77 -17.72 -4.13 6.23
N ALA A 78 -18.44 -4.70 5.27
CA ALA A 78 -19.28 -5.88 5.47
C ALA A 78 -18.46 -7.13 5.83
N ALA A 79 -17.22 -7.24 5.33
CA ALA A 79 -16.35 -8.39 5.59
C ALA A 79 -15.87 -8.49 7.05
N ASN A 80 -15.86 -7.38 7.81
CA ASN A 80 -15.55 -7.34 9.25
C ASN A 80 -14.29 -8.15 9.62
N LEU A 81 -13.18 -7.87 8.95
CA LEU A 81 -11.93 -8.61 9.07
C LEU A 81 -11.26 -8.39 10.43
N ASP A 82 -10.68 -9.45 11.01
CA ASP A 82 -9.80 -9.32 12.17
C ASP A 82 -8.47 -8.62 11.80
N PRO A 83 -7.73 -8.05 12.76
CA PRO A 83 -6.57 -7.20 12.48
C PRO A 83 -5.49 -7.85 11.60
N VAL A 84 -5.24 -9.15 11.75
CA VAL A 84 -4.24 -9.87 10.96
C VAL A 84 -4.73 -10.04 9.52
N THR A 85 -5.98 -10.47 9.34
CA THR A 85 -6.58 -10.60 8.01
C THR A 85 -6.70 -9.24 7.31
N PHE A 86 -7.03 -8.18 8.05
CA PHE A 86 -7.08 -6.81 7.52
C PHE A 86 -5.70 -6.33 7.06
N ASN A 87 -4.62 -6.66 7.80
CA ASN A 87 -3.26 -6.33 7.37
C ASN A 87 -2.91 -6.98 6.02
N PHE A 88 -3.23 -8.26 5.83
CA PHE A 88 -3.05 -8.90 4.53
C PHE A 88 -3.92 -8.29 3.44
N PHE A 89 -5.18 -7.98 3.75
CA PHE A 89 -6.05 -7.29 2.82
C PHE A 89 -5.43 -5.98 2.33
N ASN A 90 -4.93 -5.12 3.22
CA ASN A 90 -4.28 -3.87 2.83
C ASN A 90 -3.10 -4.13 1.89
N CYS A 91 -2.20 -5.06 2.23
CA CYS A 91 -1.06 -5.39 1.38
C CYS A 91 -1.50 -5.75 -0.06
N LEU A 92 -2.54 -6.58 -0.21
CA LEU A 92 -3.04 -7.02 -1.52
C LEU A 92 -3.83 -5.91 -2.24
N GLU A 93 -4.64 -5.17 -1.50
CA GLU A 93 -5.52 -4.12 -2.02
C GLU A 93 -4.69 -2.95 -2.54
N ASP A 94 -3.67 -2.50 -1.81
CA ASP A 94 -2.78 -1.40 -2.21
C ASP A 94 -2.16 -1.70 -3.58
N TRP A 95 -1.57 -2.89 -3.75
CA TRP A 95 -1.01 -3.28 -5.04
C TRP A 95 -2.06 -3.31 -6.16
N ARG A 96 -3.25 -3.83 -5.86
CA ARG A 96 -4.33 -3.94 -6.84
C ARG A 96 -4.80 -2.56 -7.30
N ILE A 97 -5.04 -1.63 -6.36
CA ILE A 97 -5.53 -0.28 -6.68
C ILE A 97 -4.44 0.55 -7.36
N GLU A 98 -3.19 0.42 -6.94
CA GLU A 98 -2.03 1.09 -7.56
C GLU A 98 -1.81 0.62 -9.00
N LYS A 99 -1.91 -0.70 -9.25
CA LYS A 99 -1.81 -1.28 -10.60
C LYS A 99 -2.95 -0.80 -11.51
N LYS A 100 -4.19 -0.77 -10.99
CA LYS A 100 -5.35 -0.26 -11.75
C LYS A 100 -5.21 1.23 -12.06
N LEU A 101 -4.81 2.04 -11.09
CA LEU A 101 -4.62 3.47 -11.29
C LEU A 101 -3.51 3.74 -12.31
N SER A 102 -2.38 3.04 -12.18
CA SER A 102 -1.23 3.15 -13.09
C SER A 102 -1.52 2.70 -14.52
N ALA A 103 -2.53 1.85 -14.73
CA ALA A 103 -2.98 1.46 -16.06
C ALA A 103 -3.75 2.57 -16.78
N ILE A 104 -4.40 3.46 -16.02
CA ILE A 104 -5.15 4.63 -16.53
C ILE A 104 -4.22 5.85 -16.64
N PHE A 105 -3.36 6.03 -15.63
CA PHE A 105 -2.46 7.18 -15.51
C PHE A 105 -1.01 6.70 -15.38
N PRO A 106 -0.27 6.53 -16.49
CA PRO A 106 1.08 5.96 -16.47
C PRO A 106 2.08 6.73 -15.60
N GLY A 107 1.86 8.03 -15.37
CA GLY A 107 2.67 8.86 -14.47
C GLY A 107 2.63 8.40 -13.01
N CYS A 108 1.50 7.85 -12.54
CA CYS A 108 1.35 7.39 -11.16
C CYS A 108 2.32 6.24 -10.83
N ARG A 109 2.62 5.37 -11.81
CA ARG A 109 3.57 4.26 -11.63
C ARG A 109 4.94 4.73 -11.16
N GLN A 110 5.43 5.85 -11.69
CA GLN A 110 6.74 6.37 -11.33
C GLN A 110 6.76 6.89 -9.88
N ASN A 111 5.71 7.61 -9.47
CA ASN A 111 5.57 8.13 -8.12
C ASN A 111 5.44 6.96 -7.11
N LEU A 112 4.56 6.00 -7.39
CA LEU A 112 4.34 4.84 -6.52
C LEU A 112 5.59 3.96 -6.41
N ASN A 113 6.28 3.69 -7.51
CA ASN A 113 7.55 2.94 -7.47
C ASN A 113 8.65 3.70 -6.72
N TRP A 114 8.67 5.03 -6.80
CA TRP A 114 9.56 5.86 -6.00
C TRP A 114 9.25 5.73 -4.50
N LEU A 115 7.97 5.80 -4.13
CA LEU A 115 7.51 5.63 -2.75
C LEU A 115 7.90 4.26 -2.18
N ILE A 116 7.71 3.20 -2.97
CA ILE A 116 8.09 1.84 -2.57
C ILE A 116 9.61 1.77 -2.31
N ARG A 117 10.45 2.32 -3.20
CA ARG A 117 11.90 2.35 -2.97
C ARG A 117 12.26 3.11 -1.70
N ARG A 118 11.65 4.28 -1.50
CA ARG A 118 11.91 5.13 -0.33
C ARG A 118 11.69 4.35 0.97
N PHE A 119 10.52 3.74 1.14
CA PHE A 119 10.13 3.08 2.40
C PHE A 119 10.69 1.67 2.59
N PHE A 120 10.87 0.91 1.51
CA PHE A 120 11.23 -0.51 1.61
C PHE A 120 12.69 -0.81 1.25
N VAL A 121 13.46 0.18 0.79
CA VAL A 121 14.86 0.00 0.41
C VAL A 121 15.75 1.04 1.11
N GLU A 122 15.46 2.32 0.93
CA GLU A 122 16.33 3.41 1.43
C GLU A 122 16.13 3.68 2.92
N GLU A 123 14.87 3.71 3.38
CA GLU A 123 14.50 3.95 4.77
C GLU A 123 13.87 2.71 5.40
N ALA A 124 14.32 1.52 5.01
CA ALA A 124 13.87 0.28 5.63
C ALA A 124 14.27 0.29 7.13
N GLN A 125 13.39 0.80 7.98
CA GLN A 125 13.60 0.84 9.42
C GLN A 125 13.19 -0.49 10.05
N PRO A 126 13.93 -0.97 11.07
CA PRO A 126 13.44 -2.02 11.94
C PRO A 126 12.10 -1.59 12.57
N ARG A 127 11.09 -2.46 12.56
CA ARG A 127 9.80 -2.14 13.17
C ARG A 127 9.95 -1.90 14.68
N ALA A 128 9.11 -0.99 15.20
CA ALA A 128 8.88 -0.90 16.63
C ALA A 128 8.27 -2.22 17.15
N GLY A 129 8.91 -2.85 18.13
CA GLY A 129 8.47 -4.15 18.70
C GLY A 129 9.48 -5.30 18.64
N GLY A 130 10.65 -5.09 18.01
CA GLY A 130 11.76 -6.06 17.98
C GLY A 130 11.62 -7.17 16.93
N ASP A 131 12.61 -8.06 16.88
CA ASP A 131 12.72 -9.16 15.90
C ASP A 131 11.80 -10.35 16.23
N SER A 132 10.49 -10.11 16.39
CA SER A 132 9.53 -11.20 16.58
C SER A 132 9.39 -12.00 15.28
N PRO A 133 9.62 -13.34 15.28
CA PRO A 133 9.42 -14.15 14.09
C PRO A 133 8.00 -14.05 13.52
N ALA A 134 6.99 -13.76 14.35
CA ALA A 134 5.61 -13.59 13.90
C ALA A 134 5.44 -12.36 12.99
N LEU A 135 6.19 -11.27 13.23
CA LEU A 135 6.14 -10.07 12.38
C LEU A 135 6.74 -10.33 11.00
N ALA A 136 7.75 -11.20 10.91
CA ALA A 136 8.35 -11.58 9.65
C ALA A 136 7.35 -12.23 8.68
N VAL A 137 6.26 -12.83 9.18
CA VAL A 137 5.19 -13.41 8.34
C VAL A 137 4.41 -12.31 7.62
N LEU A 138 4.05 -11.24 8.34
CA LEU A 138 3.40 -10.07 7.77
C LEU A 138 4.34 -9.35 6.79
N ASP A 139 5.60 -9.21 7.16
CA ASP A 139 6.63 -8.58 6.32
C ASP A 139 6.87 -9.36 5.05
N TYR A 140 6.92 -10.69 5.13
CA TYR A 140 7.11 -11.50 3.95
C TYR A 140 6.00 -11.29 2.92
N VAL A 141 4.73 -11.22 3.36
CA VAL A 141 3.60 -10.95 2.46
C VAL A 141 3.72 -9.54 1.87
N LEU A 142 3.90 -8.52 2.70
CA LEU A 142 4.02 -7.13 2.26
C LEU A 142 5.17 -6.96 1.25
N LEU A 143 6.36 -7.42 1.60
CA LEU A 143 7.56 -7.31 0.77
C LEU A 143 7.45 -8.14 -0.52
N THR A 144 6.73 -9.28 -0.49
CA THR A 144 6.46 -10.05 -1.71
C THR A 144 5.60 -9.27 -2.69
N VAL A 145 4.53 -8.65 -2.20
CA VAL A 145 3.64 -7.85 -3.03
C VAL A 145 4.36 -6.61 -3.59
N ARG A 146 5.14 -5.91 -2.76
CA ARG A 146 5.91 -4.73 -3.20
C ARG A 146 7.05 -5.08 -4.17
N ALA A 147 7.62 -6.28 -4.06
CA ALA A 147 8.63 -6.78 -4.98
C ALA A 147 8.08 -7.09 -6.40
N TRP A 148 6.76 -7.11 -6.60
CA TRP A 148 6.18 -7.23 -7.94
C TRP A 148 6.37 -5.97 -8.80
N ASP A 149 6.49 -4.79 -8.18
CA ASP A 149 6.69 -3.51 -8.88
C ASP A 149 8.13 -2.95 -8.77
N VAL A 150 8.85 -3.31 -7.71
CA VAL A 150 10.22 -2.82 -7.42
C VAL A 150 11.13 -3.99 -7.05
N GLU A 151 12.05 -4.35 -7.96
CA GLU A 151 12.92 -5.52 -7.82
C GLU A 151 13.82 -5.45 -6.57
N GLU A 152 14.29 -4.25 -6.22
CA GLU A 152 15.19 -3.98 -5.10
C GLU A 152 14.61 -4.43 -3.74
N VAL A 153 13.27 -4.50 -3.62
CA VAL A 153 12.56 -5.00 -2.43
C VAL A 153 12.81 -6.50 -2.19
N ASN A 154 13.33 -7.23 -3.18
CA ASN A 154 13.69 -8.64 -2.99
C ASN A 154 14.75 -8.84 -1.90
N ILE A 155 15.64 -7.87 -1.67
CA ILE A 155 16.68 -7.97 -0.63
C ILE A 155 16.04 -8.13 0.76
N PRO A 156 15.24 -7.18 1.27
CA PRO A 156 14.54 -7.36 2.55
C PRO A 156 13.53 -8.51 2.52
N ARG A 157 12.89 -8.79 1.38
CA ARG A 157 11.98 -9.94 1.25
C ARG A 157 12.67 -11.27 1.53
N MET A 158 13.90 -11.45 1.03
CA MET A 158 14.69 -12.66 1.25
C MET A 158 15.12 -12.80 2.72
N ALA A 159 15.37 -11.70 3.42
CA ALA A 159 15.63 -11.72 4.86
C ALA A 159 14.40 -12.20 5.65
N ALA A 160 13.22 -11.65 5.37
CA ALA A 160 11.97 -12.12 5.96
C ALA A 160 11.70 -13.60 5.64
N ALA A 161 11.95 -14.03 4.40
CA ALA A 161 11.81 -15.42 3.98
C ALA A 161 12.74 -16.37 4.76
N ALA A 162 13.95 -15.93 5.11
CA ALA A 162 14.89 -16.72 5.90
C ALA A 162 14.37 -16.95 7.32
N VAL A 163 13.83 -15.90 7.96
CA VAL A 163 13.18 -16.01 9.28
C VAL A 163 12.00 -16.98 9.22
N LEU A 164 11.18 -16.92 8.17
CA LEU A 164 10.07 -17.85 7.98
C LEU A 164 10.54 -19.29 7.85
N ARG A 165 11.58 -19.57 7.07
CA ARG A 165 12.11 -20.94 6.93
C ARG A 165 12.68 -21.47 8.24
N GLN A 166 13.30 -20.60 9.03
CA GLN A 166 13.90 -20.98 10.31
C GLN A 166 12.84 -21.27 11.38
N HIS A 167 11.83 -20.40 11.51
CA HIS A 167 10.87 -20.45 12.61
C HIS A 167 9.53 -21.10 12.25
N PHE A 168 9.14 -21.05 10.97
CA PHE A 168 7.88 -21.57 10.45
C PHE A 168 8.05 -22.43 9.18
N PRO A 169 8.75 -23.58 9.26
CA PRO A 169 8.96 -24.44 8.10
C PRO A 169 7.66 -24.76 7.34
N GLY A 170 7.68 -24.64 6.02
CA GLY A 170 6.54 -24.88 5.13
C GLY A 170 5.50 -23.76 5.04
N LEU A 171 5.53 -22.78 5.97
CA LEU A 171 4.56 -21.67 5.94
C LEU A 171 4.79 -20.76 4.73
N LYS A 172 6.05 -20.48 4.39
CA LYS A 172 6.40 -19.66 3.23
C LYS A 172 5.77 -20.22 1.94
N GLU A 173 5.89 -21.52 1.72
CA GLU A 173 5.37 -22.20 0.54
C GLU A 173 3.83 -22.14 0.49
N ALA A 174 3.16 -22.24 1.64
CA ALA A 174 1.71 -22.08 1.72
C ALA A 174 1.26 -20.64 1.39
N LEU A 175 1.98 -19.63 1.87
CA LEU A 175 1.72 -18.22 1.54
C LEU A 175 1.96 -17.96 0.06
N ASP A 176 3.06 -18.45 -0.51
CA ASP A 176 3.41 -18.29 -1.93
C ASP A 176 2.34 -18.88 -2.85
N ALA A 177 1.77 -20.03 -2.49
CA ALA A 177 0.69 -20.66 -3.27
C ALA A 177 -0.55 -19.75 -3.38
N THR A 178 -0.80 -18.89 -2.39
CA THR A 178 -1.87 -17.89 -2.44
C THR A 178 -1.41 -16.64 -3.19
N LEU A 179 -0.21 -16.13 -2.91
CA LEU A 179 0.34 -14.92 -3.52
C LEU A 179 0.51 -15.04 -5.04
N ILE A 180 0.86 -16.22 -5.56
CA ILE A 180 0.91 -16.47 -7.01
C ILE A 180 -0.48 -16.26 -7.65
N LYS A 181 -1.55 -16.74 -7.00
CA LYS A 181 -2.93 -16.55 -7.50
C LYS A 181 -3.33 -15.08 -7.48
N VAL A 182 -2.97 -14.35 -6.42
CA VAL A 182 -3.20 -12.89 -6.34
C VAL A 182 -2.52 -12.17 -7.50
N HIS A 183 -1.24 -12.49 -7.76
CA HIS A 183 -0.48 -11.83 -8.81
C HIS A 183 -1.08 -12.07 -10.21
N VAL A 184 -1.60 -13.27 -10.45
CA VAL A 184 -2.27 -13.64 -11.70
C VAL A 184 -3.66 -13.01 -11.81
N HIS A 185 -4.47 -13.05 -10.75
CA HIS A 185 -5.87 -12.63 -10.80
C HIS A 185 -6.40 -12.14 -9.46
N CYS A 186 -6.48 -10.82 -9.32
CA CYS A 186 -7.14 -10.11 -8.22
C CYS A 186 -7.94 -8.92 -8.79
N PRO A 187 -9.15 -9.16 -9.33
CA PRO A 187 -9.88 -8.16 -10.11
C PRO A 187 -10.57 -7.10 -9.26
N ASP A 188 -10.92 -7.38 -8.01
CA ASP A 188 -11.75 -6.52 -7.17
C ASP A 188 -11.43 -6.67 -5.66
N THR A 189 -12.04 -5.80 -4.86
CA THR A 189 -11.89 -5.80 -3.40
C THR A 189 -12.37 -7.10 -2.77
N ALA A 190 -13.43 -7.72 -3.29
CA ALA A 190 -13.92 -9.01 -2.78
C ALA A 190 -12.89 -10.13 -2.95
N SER A 191 -12.21 -10.16 -4.10
CA SER A 191 -11.11 -11.09 -4.38
C SER A 191 -9.91 -10.85 -3.47
N ALA A 192 -9.53 -9.57 -3.26
CA ALA A 192 -8.46 -9.21 -2.32
C ALA A 192 -8.77 -9.68 -0.90
N ILE A 193 -10.01 -9.52 -0.44
CA ILE A 193 -10.49 -10.03 0.86
C ILE A 193 -10.40 -11.56 0.91
N ALA A 194 -10.89 -12.26 -0.12
CA ALA A 194 -10.88 -13.72 -0.17
C ALA A 194 -9.44 -14.28 -0.08
N TYR A 195 -8.48 -13.65 -0.75
CA TYR A 195 -7.07 -14.04 -0.64
C TYR A 195 -6.45 -13.68 0.71
N ALA A 196 -6.80 -12.54 1.28
CA ALA A 196 -6.37 -12.18 2.63
C ALA A 196 -6.84 -13.22 3.66
N CYS A 197 -8.08 -13.69 3.55
CA CYS A 197 -8.60 -14.79 4.38
C CYS A 197 -7.82 -16.10 4.16
N GLN A 198 -7.45 -16.44 2.92
CA GLN A 198 -6.63 -17.63 2.62
C GLN A 198 -5.22 -17.54 3.24
N LEU A 199 -4.59 -16.36 3.21
CA LEU A 199 -3.30 -16.11 3.86
C LEU A 199 -3.41 -16.28 5.38
N ALA A 200 -4.43 -15.66 6.00
CA ALA A 200 -4.69 -15.80 7.43
C ALA A 200 -4.99 -17.25 7.82
N GLN A 201 -5.74 -17.98 6.99
CA GLN A 201 -6.03 -19.40 7.20
C GLN A 201 -4.76 -20.26 7.14
N SER A 202 -3.85 -19.99 6.20
CA SER A 202 -2.56 -20.69 6.10
C SER A 202 -1.75 -20.58 7.40
N ILE A 203 -1.77 -19.40 8.03
CA ILE A 203 -1.10 -19.17 9.32
C ILE A 203 -1.80 -19.90 10.46
N ARG A 204 -3.14 -19.83 10.53
CA ARG A 204 -3.93 -20.50 11.59
C ARG A 204 -3.83 -22.02 11.53
N GLN A 205 -3.69 -22.58 10.34
CA GLN A 205 -3.58 -24.02 10.12
C GLN A 205 -2.15 -24.53 10.24
N TRP A 206 -1.16 -23.64 10.21
CA TRP A 206 0.23 -24.03 10.36
C TRP A 206 0.45 -24.69 11.72
N LYS A 207 1.06 -25.87 11.70
CA LYS A 207 1.52 -26.60 12.88
C LYS A 207 3.00 -26.87 12.73
N PRO A 208 3.81 -26.73 13.79
CA PRO A 208 5.20 -27.15 13.75
C PRO A 208 5.24 -28.63 13.39
N GLN A 209 6.01 -28.98 12.35
CA GLN A 209 6.26 -30.38 12.04
C GLN A 209 7.00 -30.97 13.24
N LEU A 210 6.38 -31.94 13.92
CA LEU A 210 7.06 -32.76 14.92
C LEU A 210 8.23 -33.43 14.20
N ARG A 211 9.45 -33.10 14.61
CA ARG A 211 10.63 -33.82 14.14
C ARG A 211 10.47 -35.27 14.62
N ALA A 212 10.27 -36.19 13.67
CA ALA A 212 10.42 -37.62 13.91
C ALA A 212 11.89 -37.98 14.12
#